data_AF-G2FP03-F1
#
_entry.id   AF-G2FP03-F1
#
_cell.length_a   1.000
_cell.length_b   1.000
_cell.length_c   1.000
_cell.angle_alpha   90.00
_cell.angle_beta   90.00
_cell.angle_gamma   90.00
#
_symmetry.space_group_name_H-M   'P 1'
#
loop_
_entity.id
_entity.type
_entity.pdbx_description
1 polymer ?
#
loop_
_entity_poly.entity_id
_entity_poly.type
_entity_poly.pdbx_seq_one_letter_code
_entity_poly.pdbx_strand_id
1 'polypeptide(L)'
;MVCNYWRGVIFLDPYAMNLNWDSLSSIANTKAFDVWYLFPLSAVSRVLPRHGNIPESHRLKLNQVLGTTMWEQEIYLESPQLTLFGDVDIERASIEQIKAYIIKRLKAVFPGVSSNPLTLRNPKNNSPLFLLCFAVSNPSSSAINLSLKAVDHILTHT
;
A
#
# COMPACT_ATOMS: atom_id res chain seq x y z
N MET A 1 9.03 -31.75 -2.28
CA MET A 1 9.66 -30.42 -2.18
C MET A 1 9.75 -29.89 -3.60
N VAL A 2 8.91 -28.92 -4.00
CA VAL A 2 8.92 -28.40 -5.38
C VAL A 2 10.09 -27.43 -5.49
N CYS A 3 11.14 -27.81 -6.22
CA CYS A 3 12.20 -26.90 -6.61
C CYS A 3 11.62 -25.92 -7.64
N ASN A 4 11.17 -24.75 -7.20
CA ASN A 4 10.82 -23.68 -8.14
C ASN A 4 12.12 -23.12 -8.74
N TYR A 5 12.43 -23.54 -9.98
CA TYR A 5 13.55 -23.05 -10.79
C TYR A 5 13.40 -21.59 -11.25
N TRP A 6 12.23 -20.99 -11.02
CA TRP A 6 11.92 -19.64 -11.45
C TRP A 6 12.12 -18.68 -10.29
N ARG A 7 13.05 -17.75 -10.47
CA ARG A 7 13.25 -16.57 -9.62
C ARG A 7 13.22 -15.35 -10.51
N GLY A 8 12.53 -14.33 -10.05
CA GLY A 8 12.42 -13.10 -10.81
C GLY A 8 11.85 -11.98 -9.97
N VAL A 9 11.77 -10.81 -10.58
CA VAL A 9 11.22 -9.62 -9.97
C VAL A 9 10.11 -9.11 -10.89
N ILE A 10 8.96 -8.78 -10.30
CA ILE A 10 7.81 -8.20 -11.00
C ILE A 10 7.76 -6.71 -10.66
N PHE A 11 7.64 -5.88 -11.69
CA PHE A 11 7.32 -4.46 -11.53
C PHE A 11 5.83 -4.28 -11.84
N LEU A 12 5.05 -3.90 -10.83
CA LEU A 12 3.61 -3.80 -10.89
C LEU A 12 3.20 -2.32 -10.87
N ASP A 13 2.80 -1.81 -12.04
CA ASP A 13 2.31 -0.46 -12.25
C ASP A 13 0.84 -0.51 -12.73
N PRO A 14 -0.14 -0.47 -11.82
CA PRO A 14 -1.53 -0.50 -12.21
C PRO A 14 -1.98 0.83 -12.80
N TYR A 15 -2.80 0.76 -13.84
CA TYR A 15 -3.51 1.93 -14.33
C TYR A 15 -4.55 2.39 -13.29
N ALA A 16 -4.27 3.52 -12.62
CA ALA A 16 -5.09 4.03 -11.53
C ALA A 16 -5.35 2.95 -10.46
N MET A 17 -6.60 2.70 -10.06
CA MET A 17 -6.96 1.73 -9.02
C MET A 17 -7.40 0.36 -9.58
N ASN A 18 -6.97 -0.01 -10.78
CA ASN A 18 -7.48 -1.21 -11.46
C ASN A 18 -6.81 -2.53 -11.01
N LEU A 19 -5.92 -2.49 -10.01
CA LEU A 19 -5.35 -3.71 -9.45
C LEU A 19 -6.35 -4.40 -8.52
N ASN A 20 -6.64 -5.68 -8.77
CA ASN A 20 -7.25 -6.52 -7.74
C ASN A 20 -6.17 -6.98 -6.75
N TRP A 21 -6.40 -6.78 -5.45
CA TRP A 21 -5.52 -7.24 -4.38
C TRP A 21 -5.21 -8.73 -4.45
N ASP A 22 -6.13 -9.56 -4.97
CA ASP A 22 -5.90 -11.00 -5.15
C ASP A 22 -4.70 -11.32 -6.06
N SER A 23 -4.32 -10.40 -6.96
CA SER A 23 -3.10 -10.52 -7.76
C SER A 23 -1.85 -10.52 -6.88
N LEU A 24 -1.80 -9.67 -5.84
CA LEU A 24 -0.68 -9.64 -4.90
C LEU A 24 -0.62 -10.94 -4.08
N SER A 25 -1.77 -11.41 -3.60
CA SER A 25 -1.89 -12.70 -2.90
C SER A 25 -1.41 -13.87 -3.77
N SER A 26 -1.81 -13.87 -5.05
CA SER A 26 -1.42 -14.89 -6.01
C SER A 26 0.09 -14.89 -6.26
N ILE A 27 0.70 -13.71 -6.43
CA ILE A 27 2.15 -13.58 -6.60
C ILE A 27 2.90 -14.06 -5.34
N ALA A 28 2.49 -13.62 -4.15
CA ALA A 28 3.12 -14.03 -2.90
C ALA A 28 3.08 -15.56 -2.72
N ASN A 29 1.95 -16.19 -3.06
CA ASN A 29 1.77 -17.64 -2.98
C ASN A 29 2.71 -18.44 -3.91
N THR A 30 3.21 -17.84 -5.00
CA THR A 30 4.22 -18.48 -5.86
C THR A 30 5.55 -18.70 -5.12
N LYS A 31 5.81 -17.87 -4.09
CA LYS A 31 7.07 -17.81 -3.34
C LYS A 31 8.30 -17.57 -4.20
N ALA A 32 8.11 -17.20 -5.47
CA ALA A 32 9.13 -17.20 -6.52
C ALA A 32 9.54 -15.79 -6.96
N PHE A 33 8.57 -14.88 -7.01
CA PHE A 33 8.73 -13.55 -7.58
C PHE A 33 8.62 -12.45 -6.52
N ASP A 34 9.68 -11.67 -6.34
CA ASP A 34 9.64 -10.46 -5.52
C ASP A 34 8.97 -9.33 -6.31
N VAL A 35 8.33 -8.39 -5.63
CA VAL A 35 7.46 -7.39 -6.26
C VAL A 35 7.89 -5.99 -5.90
N TRP A 36 8.13 -5.17 -6.93
CA TRP A 36 8.05 -3.72 -6.83
C TRP A 36 6.63 -3.29 -7.18
N TYR A 37 5.95 -2.66 -6.24
CA TYR A 37 4.57 -2.22 -6.42
C TYR A 37 4.47 -0.70 -6.39
N LEU A 38 4.06 -0.11 -7.51
CA LEU A 38 3.81 1.32 -7.63
C LEU A 38 2.37 1.64 -7.23
N PHE A 39 2.11 1.79 -5.93
CA PHE A 39 0.77 2.02 -5.42
C PHE A 39 0.25 3.42 -5.81
N PRO A 40 -0.98 3.55 -6.37
CA PRO A 40 -1.55 4.78 -6.90
C PRO A 40 -2.08 5.72 -5.79
N LEU A 41 -1.17 6.22 -4.95
CA LEU A 41 -1.49 6.98 -3.73
C LEU A 41 -2.41 8.19 -3.99
N SER A 42 -2.17 8.95 -5.06
CA SER A 42 -3.00 10.10 -5.42
C SER A 42 -4.42 9.71 -5.84
N ALA A 43 -4.59 8.61 -6.59
CA ALA A 43 -5.90 8.14 -7.02
C ALA A 43 -6.73 7.69 -5.82
N VAL A 44 -6.12 6.92 -4.91
CA VAL A 44 -6.75 6.47 -3.66
C VAL A 44 -7.10 7.67 -2.77
N SER A 45 -6.18 8.62 -2.61
CA SER A 45 -6.41 9.83 -1.80
C SER A 45 -7.55 10.71 -2.32
N ARG A 46 -7.85 10.67 -3.63
CA ARG A 46 -8.97 11.43 -4.23
C ARG A 46 -10.33 10.80 -3.95
N VAL A 47 -10.40 9.48 -3.82
CA VAL A 47 -11.66 8.76 -3.56
C VAL A 47 -11.95 8.57 -2.07
N LEU A 48 -11.01 8.93 -1.21
CA LEU A 48 -11.17 9.05 0.24
C LEU A 48 -11.39 10.53 0.62
N PRO A 49 -12.61 11.09 0.56
CA PRO A 49 -12.84 12.49 0.95
C PRO A 49 -12.65 12.67 2.46
N ARG A 50 -12.34 13.90 2.90
CA ARG A 50 -12.07 14.18 4.32
C ARG A 50 -13.25 13.87 5.24
N HIS A 51 -14.46 14.16 4.78
CA HIS A 51 -15.72 14.02 5.52
C HIS A 51 -16.30 12.60 5.58
N GLY A 52 -15.60 11.58 5.05
CA GLY A 52 -16.06 10.18 5.12
C GLY A 52 -17.24 9.77 4.24
N ASN A 53 -18.04 10.71 3.72
CA ASN A 53 -19.11 10.40 2.77
C ASN A 53 -18.55 9.92 1.40
N ILE A 54 -18.39 8.60 1.27
CA ILE A 54 -17.83 7.93 0.09
C ILE A 54 -18.96 7.27 -0.72
N PRO A 55 -19.12 7.59 -2.02
CA PRO A 55 -20.04 6.88 -2.90
C PRO A 55 -19.73 5.39 -3.00
N GLU A 56 -20.75 4.54 -3.14
CA GLU A 56 -20.57 3.07 -3.18
C GLU A 56 -19.58 2.61 -4.28
N SER A 57 -19.61 3.26 -5.44
CA SER A 57 -18.67 2.97 -6.53
C SER A 57 -17.20 3.21 -6.16
N HIS A 58 -16.91 4.14 -5.25
CA HIS A 58 -15.58 4.39 -4.71
C HIS A 58 -15.23 3.35 -3.65
N ARG A 59 -16.18 2.97 -2.79
CA ARG A 59 -16.00 1.90 -1.79
C ARG A 59 -15.60 0.59 -2.45
N LEU A 60 -16.28 0.21 -3.53
CA LEU A 60 -15.97 -1.01 -4.28
C LEU A 60 -14.53 -0.99 -4.85
N LYS A 61 -14.09 0.14 -5.40
CA LYS A 61 -12.71 0.30 -5.89
C LYS A 61 -11.69 0.24 -4.76
N LEU A 62 -11.99 0.85 -3.61
CA LEU A 62 -11.14 0.78 -2.42
C LEU A 62 -11.05 -0.65 -1.88
N ASN A 63 -12.18 -1.36 -1.83
CA ASN A 63 -12.22 -2.76 -1.43
C ASN A 63 -11.38 -3.64 -2.34
N GLN A 64 -11.41 -3.38 -3.66
CA GLN A 64 -10.61 -4.11 -4.64
C GLN A 64 -9.10 -3.81 -4.49
N VAL A 65 -8.70 -2.54 -4.42
CA VAL A 65 -7.28 -2.15 -4.40
C VAL A 65 -6.63 -2.34 -3.04
N LEU A 66 -7.41 -2.39 -1.96
CA LEU A 66 -6.93 -2.68 -0.61
C LEU A 66 -7.20 -4.13 -0.22
N GLY A 67 -8.09 -4.86 -0.89
CA GLY A 67 -8.41 -6.26 -0.58
C GLY A 67 -9.10 -6.47 0.76
N THR A 68 -9.88 -5.50 1.25
CA THR A 68 -10.68 -5.62 2.47
C THR A 68 -11.74 -4.51 2.51
N THR A 69 -12.71 -4.61 3.42
CA THR A 69 -13.61 -3.51 3.81
C THR A 69 -13.16 -2.80 5.09
N MET A 70 -12.28 -3.44 5.90
CA MET A 70 -11.77 -2.91 7.17
C MET A 70 -11.02 -1.57 7.06
N TRP A 71 -10.59 -1.17 5.87
CA TRP A 71 -9.90 0.12 5.68
C TRP A 71 -10.75 1.30 6.12
N GLU A 72 -12.09 1.20 6.07
CA GLU A 72 -12.95 2.31 6.45
C GLU A 72 -12.74 2.69 7.91
N GLN A 73 -12.68 1.71 8.81
CA GLN A 73 -12.49 1.92 10.24
C GLN A 73 -11.04 2.29 10.59
N GLU A 74 -10.07 1.91 9.76
CA GLU A 74 -8.65 2.22 9.99
C GLU A 74 -8.23 3.57 9.39
N ILE A 75 -8.94 4.03 8.35
CA ILE A 75 -8.68 5.31 7.67
C ILE A 75 -9.56 6.42 8.21
N TYR A 76 -10.77 6.15 8.69
CA TYR A 76 -11.65 7.16 9.27
C TYR A 76 -11.72 6.96 10.78
N LEU A 77 -11.20 7.94 11.52
CA LEU A 77 -11.08 7.92 12.96
C LEU A 77 -11.91 9.07 13.55
N GLU A 78 -12.43 8.88 14.76
CA GLU A 78 -13.04 9.99 15.49
C GLU A 78 -11.99 11.09 15.75
N SER A 79 -12.36 12.34 15.47
CA SER A 79 -11.49 13.47 15.74
C SER A 79 -11.30 13.61 17.26
N PRO A 80 -10.06 13.80 17.74
CA PRO A 80 -9.82 14.08 19.15
C PRO A 80 -10.34 15.47 19.55
N GLN A 81 -10.76 16.29 18.59
CA GLN A 81 -11.35 17.60 18.81
C GLN A 81 -12.85 17.56 18.51
N LEU A 82 -13.64 18.14 19.41
CA LEU A 82 -15.06 18.34 19.14
C LEU A 82 -15.25 19.47 18.13
N THR A 83 -16.34 19.41 17.38
CA THR A 83 -16.76 20.52 16.51
C THR A 83 -17.07 21.77 17.35
N LEU A 84 -17.25 22.91 16.68
CA LEU A 84 -17.68 24.16 17.33
C LEU A 84 -19.01 24.02 18.12
N PHE A 85 -19.80 22.98 17.83
CA PHE A 85 -21.07 22.69 18.50
C PHE A 85 -20.97 21.57 19.56
N GLY A 86 -19.76 21.02 19.79
CA GLY A 86 -19.54 19.97 20.79
C GLY A 86 -19.81 18.55 20.28
N ASP A 87 -20.02 18.36 18.98
CA ASP A 87 -20.24 17.05 18.37
C ASP A 87 -18.91 16.34 18.06
N VAL A 88 -18.94 15.00 18.03
CA VAL A 88 -17.84 14.18 17.53
C VAL A 88 -17.82 14.24 16.01
N ASP A 89 -16.68 14.60 15.42
CA ASP A 89 -16.46 14.56 13.97
C ASP A 89 -15.61 13.35 13.57
N ILE A 90 -15.68 12.95 12.32
CA ILE A 90 -14.85 11.89 11.74
C ILE A 90 -13.79 12.53 10.86
N GLU A 91 -12.53 12.22 11.14
CA GLU A 91 -11.40 12.66 10.33
C GLU A 91 -10.78 11.52 9.54
N ARG A 92 -10.45 11.84 8.28
CA ARG A 92 -9.62 10.97 7.45
C ARG A 92 -8.18 10.99 7.95
N ALA A 93 -7.62 9.80 8.11
CA ALA A 93 -6.22 9.54 8.39
C ALA A 93 -5.28 10.34 7.47
N SER A 94 -4.17 10.76 8.05
CA SER A 94 -3.11 11.47 7.36
C SER A 94 -2.51 10.60 6.25
N ILE A 95 -1.80 11.24 5.32
CA ILE A 95 -1.13 10.53 4.23
C ILE A 95 -0.10 9.54 4.78
N GLU A 96 0.61 9.88 5.87
CA GLU A 96 1.56 8.97 6.50
C GLU A 96 0.88 7.75 7.14
N GLN A 97 -0.27 7.94 7.78
CA GLN A 97 -1.08 6.82 8.29
C GLN A 97 -1.59 5.93 7.15
N ILE A 98 -2.02 6.50 6.02
CA ILE A 98 -2.44 5.74 4.83
C ILE A 98 -1.26 4.93 4.29
N LYS A 99 -0.06 5.50 4.16
CA LYS A 99 1.14 4.76 3.73
C LYS A 99 1.45 3.60 4.68
N ALA A 100 1.42 3.84 5.99
CA ALA A 100 1.63 2.80 7.00
C ALA A 100 0.59 1.69 6.87
N TYR A 101 -0.67 2.03 6.60
CA TYR A 101 -1.73 1.07 6.33
C TYR A 101 -1.42 0.21 5.09
N ILE A 102 -0.96 0.80 3.99
CA ILE A 102 -0.57 0.03 2.79
C ILE A 102 0.57 -0.96 3.09
N ILE A 103 1.60 -0.51 3.83
CA ILE A 103 2.70 -1.39 4.25
C ILE A 103 2.19 -2.52 5.17
N LYS A 104 1.29 -2.22 6.12
CA LYS A 104 0.65 -3.23 6.96
C LYS A 104 -0.10 -4.26 6.11
N ARG A 105 -0.83 -3.82 5.07
CA ARG A 105 -1.55 -4.73 4.18
C ARG A 105 -0.62 -5.61 3.36
N LEU A 106 0.46 -5.07 2.81
CA LEU A 106 1.48 -5.87 2.12
C LEU A 106 2.13 -6.90 3.05
N LYS A 107 2.45 -6.51 4.30
CA LYS A 107 3.02 -7.42 5.32
C LYS A 107 2.08 -8.56 5.72
N ALA A 108 0.77 -8.39 5.53
CA ALA A 108 -0.21 -9.46 5.75
C ALA A 108 -0.17 -10.55 4.67
N VAL A 109 0.47 -10.28 3.52
CA VAL A 109 0.48 -11.16 2.34
C VAL A 109 1.88 -11.69 2.05
N PHE A 110 2.90 -10.84 2.13
CA PHE A 110 4.28 -11.18 1.79
C PHE A 110 5.11 -11.44 3.05
N PRO A 111 6.01 -12.46 3.04
CA PRO A 111 6.87 -12.76 4.18
C PRO A 111 7.90 -11.66 4.49
N GLY A 112 8.27 -10.82 3.52
CA GLY A 112 9.14 -9.67 3.72
C GLY A 112 8.62 -8.45 2.97
N VAL A 113 8.64 -7.27 3.60
CA VAL A 113 8.23 -6.00 2.97
C VAL A 113 9.14 -4.89 3.50
N SER A 114 9.68 -4.04 2.62
CA SER A 114 10.45 -2.87 3.05
C SER A 114 9.56 -1.94 3.86
N SER A 115 10.09 -1.45 4.99
CA SER A 115 9.37 -0.49 5.83
C SER A 115 9.57 0.96 5.39
N ASN A 116 10.35 1.20 4.34
CA ASN A 116 10.74 2.52 3.86
C ASN A 116 10.25 2.76 2.42
N PRO A 117 8.93 2.78 2.17
CA PRO A 117 8.44 3.02 0.81
C PRO A 117 8.78 4.42 0.33
N LEU A 118 9.13 4.54 -0.96
CA LEU A 118 9.47 5.82 -1.56
C LEU A 118 8.20 6.52 -2.06
N THR A 119 7.96 7.73 -1.57
CA THR A 119 6.84 8.56 -2.06
C THR A 119 7.28 9.32 -3.30
N LEU A 120 6.76 8.96 -4.47
CA LEU A 120 6.97 9.72 -5.69
C LEU A 120 6.03 10.91 -5.71
N ARG A 121 6.60 12.11 -5.86
CA ARG A 121 5.88 13.38 -5.80
C ARG A 121 5.87 14.08 -7.15
N ASN A 122 4.85 14.88 -7.38
CA ASN A 122 4.78 15.74 -8.55
C ASN A 122 5.86 16.84 -8.45
N PRO A 123 6.76 16.96 -9.43
CA PRO A 123 7.84 17.95 -9.38
C PRO A 123 7.36 19.42 -9.31
N LYS A 124 6.16 19.73 -9.81
CA LYS A 124 5.66 21.11 -9.88
C LYS A 124 5.05 21.62 -8.58
N ASN A 125 4.37 20.76 -7.84
CA ASN A 125 3.58 21.15 -6.66
C ASN A 125 3.82 20.27 -5.43
N ASN A 126 4.80 19.36 -5.49
CA ASN A 126 5.20 18.46 -4.43
C ASN A 126 4.10 17.52 -3.89
N SER A 127 2.97 17.39 -4.61
CA SER A 127 1.86 16.51 -4.22
C SER A 127 2.26 15.04 -4.35
N PRO A 128 1.89 14.17 -3.39
CA PRO A 128 2.21 12.74 -3.46
C PRO A 128 1.39 12.07 -4.57
N LEU A 129 2.08 11.44 -5.52
CA LEU A 129 1.47 10.76 -6.67
C LEU A 129 1.37 9.26 -6.45
N PHE A 130 2.49 8.64 -6.09
CA PHE A 130 2.62 7.19 -5.94
C PHE A 130 3.41 6.84 -4.69
N LEU A 131 3.23 5.60 -4.24
CA LEU A 131 4.03 4.99 -3.19
C LEU A 131 4.71 3.75 -3.76
N LEU A 132 6.01 3.84 -4.02
CA LEU A 132 6.81 2.72 -4.49
C LEU A 132 7.14 1.82 -3.30
N CYS A 133 6.57 0.62 -3.30
CA CYS A 133 6.73 -0.40 -2.28
C CYS A 133 7.54 -1.58 -2.83
N PHE A 134 8.18 -2.32 -1.94
CA PHE A 134 8.86 -3.56 -2.29
C PHE A 134 8.48 -4.69 -1.33
N ALA A 135 8.16 -5.85 -1.90
CA ALA A 135 7.74 -7.03 -1.16
C ALA A 135 8.48 -8.28 -1.68
N VAL A 136 8.96 -9.10 -0.75
CA VAL A 136 9.70 -10.34 -1.00
C VAL A 136 8.73 -11.50 -0.84
N SER A 137 8.64 -12.36 -1.86
CA SER A 137 7.79 -13.57 -1.81
C SER A 137 8.56 -14.78 -1.30
N ASN A 138 9.89 -14.77 -1.36
CA ASN A 138 10.71 -15.86 -0.87
C ASN A 138 10.59 -16.00 0.66
N PRO A 139 10.20 -17.16 1.20
CA PRO A 139 10.03 -17.35 2.64
C PRO A 139 11.36 -17.52 3.40
N SER A 140 12.50 -17.66 2.70
CA SER A 140 13.80 -17.84 3.33
C SER A 140 14.27 -16.55 4.02
N SER A 141 14.54 -16.62 5.33
CA SER A 141 15.00 -15.46 6.10
C SER A 141 16.28 -14.83 5.56
N SER A 142 17.21 -15.64 5.04
CA SER A 142 18.46 -15.12 4.44
C SER A 142 18.18 -14.34 3.15
N ALA A 143 17.26 -14.83 2.32
CA ALA A 143 16.83 -14.13 1.10
C ALA A 143 16.10 -12.83 1.45
N ILE A 144 15.17 -12.87 2.41
CA ILE A 144 14.44 -11.68 2.89
C ILE A 144 15.42 -10.62 3.38
N ASN A 145 16.34 -10.96 4.27
CA ASN A 145 17.29 -10.00 4.84
C ASN A 145 18.20 -9.39 3.76
N LEU A 146 18.67 -10.20 2.80
CA LEU A 146 19.50 -9.71 1.70
C LEU A 146 18.73 -8.76 0.78
N SER A 147 17.53 -9.16 0.34
CA SER A 147 16.68 -8.36 -0.53
C SER A 147 16.29 -7.04 0.14
N LEU A 148 15.86 -7.06 1.40
CA LEU A 148 15.49 -5.85 2.13
C LEU A 148 16.68 -4.91 2.33
N LYS A 149 17.87 -5.43 2.65
CA LYS A 149 19.08 -4.60 2.79
C LYS A 149 19.42 -3.88 1.48
N ALA A 150 19.36 -4.58 0.35
CA ALA A 150 19.64 -3.99 -0.96
C ALA A 150 18.59 -2.94 -1.34
N VAL A 151 17.31 -3.25 -1.15
CA VAL A 151 16.21 -2.35 -1.48
C VAL A 151 16.15 -1.11 -0.59
N ASP A 152 16.33 -1.27 0.72
CA ASP A 152 16.35 -0.12 1.63
C ASP A 152 17.46 0.87 1.27
N HIS A 153 18.62 0.38 0.80
CA HIS A 153 19.67 1.25 0.27
C HIS A 153 19.21 2.00 -0.99
N ILE A 154 18.56 1.32 -1.95
CA ILE A 154 18.02 1.95 -3.16
C ILE A 154 16.98 3.02 -2.80
N LEU A 155 16.02 2.69 -1.93
CA LEU A 155 14.90 3.58 -1.59
C LEU A 155 15.31 4.82 -0.79
N THR A 156 16.47 4.79 -0.13
CA THR A 156 16.97 5.90 0.71
C THR A 156 18.02 6.78 0.03
N HIS A 157 18.62 6.31 -1.07
CA HIS A 157 19.72 7.01 -1.77
C HIS A 157 19.37 7.41 -3.21
N THR A 158 18.07 7.46 -3.56
CA THR A 158 17.55 7.96 -4.85
C THR A 158 16.79 9.27 -4.63
#